data_AF-A0A0V8RUB1-F1
#
_entry.id   AF-A0A0V8RUB1-F1
#
_cell.length_a   1.000
_cell.length_b   1.000
_cell.length_c   1.000
_cell.angle_alpha   90.00
_cell.angle_beta   90.00
_cell.angle_gamma   90.00
#
_symmetry.space_group_name_H-M   'P 1'
#
loop_
_entity.id
_entity.type
_entity.pdbx_description
1 polymer ?
#
loop_
_entity_poly.entity_id
_entity_poly.type
_entity_poly.pdbx_seq_one_letter_code
_entity_poly.pdbx_strand_id
1 'polypeptide(L)'
;MDGLIYSWEEFKPRIEGYLAEARKKLPKRIYEELEGKLRETVEKHGLTVEEAEKIIRYVLDEYEYSMVEPGEPVGTVAAQSIGEPGTQMTLRTFHYAGIREFNVTLGLPRFIELVDARREPSTPIMYIYLDEEHRYDENKAKEVARRIEYTRIVNVASEIDIDLANLRIVLRLDPVMLEDKGVTVDQVKKTLERLKLGKVDQDPSNPMVFYIQLEPSEGFSLIDLQKKREKVLNAKIKGIKKIRRVIIQSMTNEEGRTEYFLVTEGSNLKEVLEVPGVDPRRVYTNNIHEIEEVLGIEAARAMLIKEMKDVLDEQGLDVDIRHIMLVADIMTMTGRVRQIGRHGVSGEKPSPLARAAFEMTTQNLFAAATRGEVDKLLGVTESVIVGGVIRVGTGMVEVRMNLSQLAKAMAQARIEQRGGSQ
;
A
#
# COMPACT_ATOMS: atom_id res chain seq x y z
N MET A 1 -53.02 -14.22 19.30
CA MET A 1 -52.86 -14.41 17.84
C MET A 1 -52.58 -13.06 17.26
N ASP A 2 -51.35 -12.57 17.37
CA ASP A 2 -50.94 -11.40 16.61
C ASP A 2 -50.84 -11.85 15.15
N GLY A 3 -51.76 -11.35 14.32
CA GLY A 3 -51.81 -11.67 12.91
C GLY A 3 -50.53 -11.23 12.19
N LEU A 4 -50.27 -11.83 11.04
CA LEU A 4 -49.16 -11.44 10.16
C LEU A 4 -49.29 -9.95 9.82
N ILE A 5 -48.25 -9.19 10.18
CA ILE A 5 -48.18 -7.76 9.86
C ILE A 5 -47.47 -7.63 8.52
N TYR A 6 -48.16 -7.00 7.56
CA TYR A 6 -47.65 -6.77 6.20
C TYR A 6 -47.20 -5.33 5.96
N SER A 7 -47.42 -4.43 6.95
CA SER A 7 -47.04 -3.02 6.88
C SER A 7 -45.86 -2.71 7.80
N TRP A 8 -44.75 -2.26 7.22
CA TRP A 8 -43.55 -1.86 7.97
C TRP A 8 -43.82 -0.70 8.95
N GLU A 9 -44.74 0.20 8.61
CA GLU A 9 -45.10 1.36 9.45
C GLU A 9 -45.84 0.96 10.73
N GLU A 10 -46.60 -0.15 10.71
CA GLU A 10 -47.27 -0.71 11.89
C GLU A 10 -46.34 -1.63 12.71
N PHE A 11 -45.33 -2.19 12.05
CA PHE A 11 -44.39 -3.15 12.62
C PHE A 11 -43.24 -2.48 13.36
N LYS A 12 -42.71 -1.38 12.80
CA LYS A 12 -41.52 -0.68 13.31
C LYS A 12 -41.65 -0.22 14.77
N PRO A 13 -42.75 0.40 15.22
CA PRO A 13 -42.88 0.83 16.62
C PRO A 13 -42.91 -0.33 17.63
N ARG A 14 -43.36 -1.52 17.21
CA ARG A 14 -43.46 -2.70 18.08
C ARG A 14 -42.10 -3.38 18.32
N ILE A 15 -41.14 -3.18 17.42
CA ILE A 15 -39.82 -3.81 17.46
C ILE A 15 -38.71 -2.79 17.71
N GLU A 16 -39.06 -1.50 17.79
CA GLU A 16 -38.12 -0.40 18.00
C GLU A 16 -37.22 -0.58 19.23
N GLY A 17 -37.72 -1.22 20.30
CA GLY A 17 -36.91 -1.58 21.47
C GLY A 17 -35.77 -2.57 21.14
N TYR A 18 -36.08 -3.64 20.39
CA TYR A 18 -35.10 -4.64 19.98
C TYR A 18 -34.16 -4.13 18.89
N LEU A 19 -34.67 -3.30 17.97
CA LEU A 19 -33.84 -2.61 16.99
C LEU A 19 -32.89 -1.61 17.65
N ALA A 20 -33.30 -0.92 18.71
CA ALA A 20 -32.43 -0.03 19.46
C ALA A 20 -31.32 -0.78 20.19
N GLU A 21 -31.60 -1.98 20.72
CA GLU A 21 -30.58 -2.86 21.29
C GLU A 21 -29.61 -3.37 20.22
N ALA A 22 -30.14 -3.84 19.08
CA ALA A 22 -29.33 -4.28 17.96
C ALA A 22 -28.44 -3.17 17.39
N ARG A 23 -28.95 -1.94 17.33
CA ARG A 23 -28.21 -0.74 16.90
C ARG A 23 -27.03 -0.39 17.81
N LYS A 24 -27.08 -0.77 19.09
CA LYS A 24 -25.97 -0.54 20.04
C LYS A 24 -24.86 -1.58 19.89
N LYS A 25 -25.21 -2.84 19.64
CA LYS A 25 -24.26 -3.96 19.57
C LYS A 25 -23.66 -4.17 18.18
N LEU A 26 -24.44 -3.94 17.11
CA LEU A 26 -24.02 -4.26 15.75
C LEU A 26 -23.35 -3.07 15.03
N PRO A 27 -22.41 -3.34 14.11
CA PRO A 27 -21.92 -2.35 13.15
C PRO A 27 -23.05 -1.79 12.29
N LYS A 28 -22.97 -0.49 11.94
CA LYS A 28 -23.99 0.22 11.15
C LYS A 28 -24.39 -0.49 9.87
N ARG A 29 -23.43 -1.03 9.11
CA ARG A 29 -23.69 -1.75 7.85
C ARG A 29 -24.53 -3.01 8.05
N ILE A 30 -24.21 -3.81 9.09
CA ILE A 30 -24.95 -5.04 9.40
C ILE A 30 -26.36 -4.69 9.88
N TYR A 31 -26.49 -3.62 10.68
CA TYR A 31 -27.78 -3.12 11.12
C TYR A 31 -28.64 -2.63 9.94
N GLU A 32 -28.07 -1.86 9.02
CA GLU A 32 -28.77 -1.38 7.82
C GLU A 32 -29.20 -2.54 6.91
N GLU A 33 -28.36 -3.56 6.76
CA GLU A 33 -28.70 -4.77 5.99
C GLU A 33 -29.80 -5.59 6.67
N LEU A 34 -29.75 -5.71 8.00
CA LEU A 34 -30.80 -6.35 8.80
C LEU A 34 -32.12 -5.61 8.66
N GLU A 35 -32.13 -4.29 8.81
CA GLU A 35 -33.34 -3.46 8.66
C GLU A 35 -33.92 -3.58 7.24
N GLY A 36 -33.06 -3.55 6.21
CA GLY A 36 -33.46 -3.73 4.82
C GLY A 36 -34.09 -5.10 4.56
N LYS A 37 -33.45 -6.19 5.00
CA LYS A 37 -33.97 -7.56 4.83
C LYS A 37 -35.25 -7.79 5.63
N LEU A 38 -35.34 -7.27 6.86
CA LEU A 38 -36.57 -7.36 7.66
C LEU A 38 -37.72 -6.62 6.96
N ARG A 39 -37.48 -5.43 6.42
CA ARG A 39 -38.48 -4.69 5.66
C ARG A 39 -38.98 -5.47 4.44
N GLU A 40 -38.08 -6.00 3.63
CA GLU A 40 -38.47 -6.82 2.47
C GLU A 40 -39.27 -8.06 2.87
N THR A 41 -38.92 -8.69 3.99
CA THR A 41 -39.57 -9.93 4.43
C THR A 41 -40.97 -9.65 4.98
N VAL A 42 -41.14 -8.55 5.72
CA VAL A 42 -42.45 -8.06 6.20
C VAL A 42 -43.37 -7.73 5.03
N GLU A 43 -42.87 -7.01 4.01
CA GLU A 43 -43.67 -6.61 2.84
C GLU A 43 -44.05 -7.82 1.94
N LYS A 44 -43.19 -8.84 1.81
CA LYS A 44 -43.41 -10.00 0.91
C LYS A 44 -44.19 -11.16 1.54
N HIS A 45 -43.90 -11.51 2.79
CA HIS A 45 -44.42 -12.73 3.42
C HIS A 45 -45.33 -12.46 4.63
N GLY A 46 -45.25 -11.25 5.19
CA GLY A 46 -45.82 -10.93 6.50
C GLY A 46 -45.01 -11.61 7.61
N LEU A 47 -44.77 -10.90 8.71
CA LEU A 47 -44.08 -11.48 9.86
C LEU A 47 -44.88 -11.28 11.14
N THR A 48 -44.77 -12.23 12.06
CA THR A 48 -45.18 -12.01 13.45
C THR A 48 -44.08 -11.30 14.24
N VAL A 49 -44.47 -10.61 15.32
CA VAL A 49 -43.52 -9.91 16.21
C VAL A 49 -42.55 -10.91 16.85
N GLU A 50 -43.02 -12.10 17.21
CA GLU A 50 -42.19 -13.16 17.81
C GLU A 50 -41.14 -13.72 16.85
N GLU A 51 -41.47 -13.86 15.56
CA GLU A 51 -40.53 -14.33 14.54
C GLU A 51 -39.44 -13.30 14.28
N ALA A 52 -39.79 -12.00 14.22
CA ALA A 52 -38.81 -10.95 14.06
C ALA A 52 -37.91 -10.81 15.29
N GLU A 53 -38.45 -10.97 16.50
CA GLU A 53 -37.63 -11.02 17.72
C GLU A 53 -36.62 -12.17 17.65
N LYS A 54 -37.04 -13.36 17.22
CA LYS A 54 -36.14 -14.52 17.07
C LYS A 54 -35.04 -14.26 16.04
N ILE A 55 -35.37 -13.63 14.91
CA ILE A 55 -34.37 -13.28 13.89
C ILE A 55 -33.34 -12.30 14.45
N ILE A 56 -33.80 -11.24 15.12
CA ILE A 56 -32.90 -10.24 15.72
C ILE A 56 -32.02 -10.89 16.78
N ARG A 57 -32.57 -11.73 17.67
CA ARG A 57 -31.80 -12.47 18.66
C ARG A 57 -30.79 -13.41 18.04
N TYR A 58 -31.18 -14.18 17.02
CA TYR A 58 -30.27 -15.07 16.31
C TYR A 58 -29.08 -14.31 15.71
N VAL A 59 -29.33 -13.15 15.10
CA VAL A 59 -28.25 -12.32 14.54
C VAL A 59 -27.33 -11.77 15.62
N LEU A 60 -27.88 -11.40 16.79
CA LEU A 60 -27.08 -10.95 17.93
C LEU A 60 -26.23 -12.07 18.52
N ASP A 61 -26.83 -13.25 18.71
CA ASP A 61 -26.15 -14.43 19.25
C ASP A 61 -25.03 -14.88 18.29
N GLU A 62 -25.29 -14.90 16.98
CA GLU A 62 -24.30 -15.25 15.96
C GLU A 62 -23.15 -14.24 15.92
N TYR A 63 -23.44 -12.94 16.07
CA TYR A 63 -22.41 -11.91 16.13
C TYR A 63 -21.55 -12.05 17.39
N GLU A 64 -22.16 -12.30 18.55
CA GLU A 64 -21.43 -12.50 19.80
C GLU A 64 -20.57 -13.78 19.75
N TYR A 65 -21.09 -14.85 19.17
CA TYR A 65 -20.35 -16.10 18.96
C TYR A 65 -19.19 -15.95 17.97
N SER A 66 -19.31 -15.04 16.99
CA SER A 66 -18.28 -14.78 15.98
C SER A 66 -17.13 -13.87 16.48
N MET A 67 -17.21 -13.36 17.72
CA MET A 67 -16.13 -12.54 18.28
C MET A 67 -14.89 -13.39 18.58
N VAL A 68 -13.71 -12.81 18.38
CA VAL A 68 -12.44 -13.48 18.71
C VAL A 68 -12.32 -13.69 20.22
N GLU A 69 -11.90 -14.88 20.64
CA GLU A 69 -11.67 -15.19 22.04
C GLU A 69 -10.46 -14.41 22.58
N PRO A 70 -10.59 -13.75 23.76
CA PRO A 70 -9.46 -13.08 24.38
C PRO A 70 -8.31 -14.04 24.70
N GLY A 71 -7.09 -13.65 24.33
CA GLY A 71 -5.90 -14.45 24.55
C GLY A 71 -5.40 -15.20 23.32
N GLU A 72 -6.14 -15.16 22.21
CA GLU A 72 -5.72 -15.74 20.94
C GLU A 72 -4.39 -15.11 20.45
N PRO A 73 -3.37 -15.90 20.05
CA PRO A 73 -2.12 -15.42 19.46
C PRO A 73 -2.30 -14.85 18.04
N VAL A 74 -3.12 -13.81 17.87
CA VAL A 74 -3.47 -13.23 16.57
C VAL A 74 -2.26 -12.80 15.74
N GLY A 75 -1.16 -12.37 16.38
CA GLY A 75 0.08 -12.03 15.69
C GLY A 75 0.77 -13.23 15.06
N THR A 76 0.76 -14.38 15.72
CA THR A 76 1.33 -15.63 15.18
C THR A 76 0.46 -16.17 14.05
N VAL A 77 -0.86 -16.20 14.25
CA VAL A 77 -1.81 -16.66 13.22
C VAL A 77 -1.72 -15.77 11.99
N ALA A 78 -1.75 -14.44 12.14
CA ALA A 78 -1.62 -13.52 11.01
C ALA A 78 -0.29 -13.70 10.27
N ALA A 79 0.83 -13.86 10.98
CA ALA A 79 2.13 -14.09 10.35
C ALA A 79 2.16 -15.41 9.57
N GLN A 80 1.54 -16.47 10.08
CA GLN A 80 1.41 -17.75 9.38
C GLN A 80 0.49 -17.64 8.16
N SER A 81 -0.70 -17.07 8.31
CA SER A 81 -1.69 -16.92 7.24
C SER A 81 -1.18 -16.06 6.08
N ILE A 82 -0.36 -15.05 6.37
CA ILE A 82 0.28 -14.23 5.34
C ILE A 82 1.50 -14.94 4.73
N GLY A 83 2.25 -15.70 5.52
CA GLY A 83 3.47 -16.38 5.08
C GLY A 83 3.23 -17.68 4.31
N GLU A 84 2.18 -18.43 4.64
CA GLU A 84 1.84 -19.71 4.02
C GLU A 84 1.65 -19.59 2.49
N PRO A 85 0.88 -18.62 1.98
CA PRO A 85 0.76 -18.40 0.53
C PRO A 85 2.09 -18.10 -0.15
N GLY A 86 3.05 -17.51 0.57
CA GLY A 86 4.37 -17.20 0.04
C GLY A 86 5.13 -18.42 -0.50
N THR A 87 4.85 -19.62 0.02
CA THR A 87 5.44 -20.88 -0.49
C THR A 87 4.76 -21.41 -1.75
N GLN A 88 3.50 -21.02 -1.96
CA GLN A 88 2.66 -21.41 -3.10
C GLN A 88 2.74 -20.40 -4.24
N MET A 89 3.20 -19.17 -3.95
CA MET A 89 3.47 -18.13 -4.93
C MET A 89 4.59 -18.57 -5.87
N THR A 90 4.20 -19.05 -7.04
CA THR A 90 5.11 -19.20 -8.17
C THR A 90 5.26 -17.84 -8.87
N LEU A 91 6.41 -17.59 -9.50
CA LEU A 91 6.61 -16.40 -10.33
C LEU A 91 5.66 -16.45 -11.54
N ARG A 92 4.40 -16.06 -11.36
CA ARG A 92 3.48 -15.81 -12.47
C ARG A 92 3.64 -14.35 -12.86
N THR A 93 4.45 -14.12 -13.90
CA THR A 93 4.43 -12.84 -14.63
C THR A 93 3.15 -12.80 -15.45
N PHE A 94 2.03 -12.45 -14.82
CA PHE A 94 0.83 -12.12 -15.58
C PHE A 94 1.08 -10.81 -16.31
N HIS A 95 1.03 -10.87 -17.64
CA HIS A 95 0.81 -9.68 -18.46
C HIS A 95 -0.66 -9.30 -18.29
N TYR A 96 -0.93 -8.15 -17.67
CA TYR A 96 -2.29 -7.61 -17.66
C TYR A 96 -2.77 -7.43 -19.10
N ALA A 97 -3.94 -7.96 -19.42
CA ALA A 97 -4.65 -7.67 -20.66
C ALA A 97 -5.17 -6.23 -20.60
N GLY A 98 -4.32 -5.25 -20.90
CA GLY A 98 -4.70 -3.84 -20.99
C GLY A 98 -3.53 -2.87 -20.86
N ILE A 99 -2.52 -3.23 -20.07
CA ILE A 99 -1.32 -2.41 -19.83
C ILE A 99 -0.10 -3.19 -20.33
N ARG A 100 -0.05 -3.45 -21.65
CA ARG A 100 0.99 -4.27 -22.29
C ARG A 100 2.42 -3.71 -22.19
N GLU A 101 2.61 -2.49 -21.69
CA GLU A 101 3.88 -1.77 -21.81
C GLU A 101 4.66 -1.59 -20.49
N PHE A 102 4.07 -1.87 -19.31
CA PHE A 102 4.79 -1.76 -18.04
C PHE A 102 5.13 -3.14 -17.49
N ASN A 103 6.44 -3.38 -17.29
CA ASN A 103 6.92 -4.50 -16.51
C ASN A 103 6.73 -4.16 -15.03
N VAL A 104 5.56 -4.48 -14.47
CA VAL A 104 5.33 -4.33 -13.03
C VAL A 104 5.91 -5.55 -12.32
N THR A 105 6.67 -5.33 -11.25
CA THR A 105 7.04 -6.41 -10.33
C THR A 105 5.77 -6.87 -9.61
N LEU A 106 5.30 -8.07 -9.95
CA LEU A 106 4.08 -8.66 -9.41
C LEU A 106 4.39 -9.90 -8.55
N GLY A 107 3.46 -10.23 -7.66
CA GLY A 107 3.53 -11.43 -6.81
C GLY A 107 4.46 -11.29 -5.60
N LEU A 108 5.15 -12.38 -5.25
CA LEU A 108 5.96 -12.46 -4.04
C LEU A 108 7.06 -11.40 -3.92
N PRO A 109 7.84 -11.06 -4.99
CA PRO A 109 8.84 -10.01 -4.89
C PRO A 109 8.25 -8.68 -4.45
N ARG A 110 7.08 -8.31 -4.97
CA ARG A 110 6.37 -7.09 -4.59
C ARG A 110 5.94 -7.14 -3.13
N PHE A 111 5.37 -8.27 -2.70
CA PHE A 111 4.97 -8.47 -1.31
C PHE A 111 6.15 -8.29 -0.34
N ILE A 112 7.32 -8.84 -0.68
CA ILE A 112 8.55 -8.66 0.09
C ILE A 112 8.95 -7.18 0.15
N GLU A 113 8.86 -6.43 -0.94
CA GLU A 113 9.17 -4.98 -0.93
C GLU A 113 8.28 -4.19 0.03
N LEU A 114 7.00 -4.54 0.12
CA LEU A 114 6.03 -3.90 1.01
C LEU A 114 6.38 -4.21 2.46
N VAL A 115 6.58 -5.48 2.80
CA VAL A 115 6.96 -5.95 4.15
C VAL A 115 8.31 -5.38 4.60
N ASP A 116 9.24 -5.25 3.66
CA ASP A 116 10.56 -4.66 3.91
C ASP A 116 10.54 -3.13 3.96
N ALA A 117 9.40 -2.48 3.69
CA ALA A 117 9.27 -1.03 3.59
C ALA A 117 10.43 -0.43 2.78
N ARG A 118 10.62 -0.91 1.55
CA ARG A 118 11.70 -0.39 0.69
C ARG A 118 11.43 1.07 0.32
N ARG A 119 12.44 1.92 0.51
CA ARG A 119 12.40 3.36 0.17
C ARG A 119 12.00 3.65 -1.27
N GLU A 120 12.57 2.89 -2.20
CA GLU A 120 12.20 2.97 -3.61
C GLU A 120 11.83 1.54 -4.07
N PRO A 121 10.59 1.33 -4.55
CA PRO A 121 10.20 0.04 -5.11
C PRO A 121 10.92 -0.20 -6.44
N SER A 122 11.03 -1.46 -6.86
CA SER A 122 11.74 -1.78 -8.12
C SER A 122 11.07 -1.17 -9.35
N THR A 123 9.73 -1.15 -9.36
CA THR A 123 8.91 -0.61 -10.45
C THR A 123 7.86 0.34 -9.87
N PRO A 124 8.22 1.60 -9.59
CA PRO A 124 7.29 2.61 -9.12
C PRO A 124 6.30 2.95 -10.23
N ILE A 125 5.01 2.97 -9.89
CA ILE A 125 3.93 3.38 -10.78
C ILE A 125 3.03 4.40 -10.08
N MET A 126 2.46 5.31 -10.88
CA MET A 126 1.38 6.18 -10.43
C MET A 126 0.23 6.14 -11.41
N TYR A 127 -0.97 6.29 -10.87
CA TYR A 127 -2.20 6.47 -11.61
C TYR A 127 -2.69 7.88 -11.30
N ILE A 128 -2.71 8.72 -12.32
CA ILE A 128 -3.00 10.14 -12.23
C ILE A 128 -4.33 10.37 -12.94
N TYR A 129 -5.35 10.69 -12.16
CA TYR A 129 -6.65 11.07 -12.70
C TYR A 129 -6.67 12.57 -12.99
N LEU A 130 -7.42 12.93 -14.03
CA LEU A 130 -7.57 14.31 -14.45
C LEU A 130 -8.84 14.93 -13.84
N ASP A 131 -8.82 16.25 -13.71
CA ASP A 131 -9.98 17.05 -13.29
C ASP A 131 -11.16 16.91 -14.26
N GLU A 132 -12.34 17.40 -13.87
CA GLU A 132 -13.56 17.27 -14.68
C GLU A 132 -13.46 17.94 -16.07
N GLU A 133 -12.58 18.92 -16.24
CA GLU A 133 -12.39 19.68 -17.49
C GLU A 133 -11.45 19.00 -18.49
N HIS A 134 -10.49 18.19 -17.99
CA HIS A 134 -9.48 17.51 -18.80
C HIS A 134 -9.78 16.01 -18.95
N ARG A 135 -10.73 15.45 -18.17
CA ARG A 135 -11.03 14.02 -18.14
C ARG A 135 -11.63 13.46 -19.44
N TYR A 136 -12.36 14.27 -20.20
CA TYR A 136 -13.06 13.83 -21.42
C TYR A 136 -12.33 14.17 -22.72
N ASP A 137 -11.25 14.95 -22.64
CA ASP A 137 -10.52 15.45 -23.81
C ASP A 137 -9.14 14.79 -23.94
N GLU A 138 -8.94 13.97 -24.98
CA GLU A 138 -7.66 13.29 -25.24
C GLU A 138 -6.51 14.27 -25.47
N ASN A 139 -6.77 15.39 -26.18
CA ASN A 139 -5.75 16.39 -26.50
C ASN A 139 -5.24 17.11 -25.24
N LYS A 140 -6.14 17.40 -24.30
CA LYS A 140 -5.78 18.00 -23.01
C LYS A 140 -5.01 17.01 -22.13
N ALA A 141 -5.43 15.75 -22.11
CA ALA A 141 -4.71 14.68 -21.43
C ALA A 141 -3.28 14.51 -21.97
N LYS A 142 -3.09 14.59 -23.29
CA LYS A 142 -1.75 14.60 -23.94
C LYS A 142 -0.90 15.79 -23.50
N GLU A 143 -1.50 16.96 -23.34
CA GLU A 143 -0.77 18.13 -22.85
C GLU A 143 -0.27 17.94 -21.41
N VAL A 144 -1.13 17.43 -20.52
CA VAL A 144 -0.76 17.12 -19.13
C VAL A 144 0.31 16.02 -19.10
N ALA A 145 0.18 14.97 -19.91
CA ALA A 145 1.17 13.91 -20.04
C ALA A 145 2.56 14.46 -20.46
N ARG A 146 2.61 15.35 -21.46
CA ARG A 146 3.85 16.03 -21.91
C ARG A 146 4.45 16.98 -20.88
N ARG A 147 3.66 17.46 -19.91
CA ARG A 147 4.16 18.27 -18.79
C ARG A 147 4.78 17.42 -17.70
N ILE A 148 4.25 16.22 -17.49
CA ILE A 148 4.69 15.28 -16.45
C ILE A 148 5.92 14.48 -16.91
N GLU A 149 5.94 14.02 -18.17
CA GLU A 149 7.00 13.16 -18.70
C GLU A 149 8.39 13.78 -18.60
N TYR A 150 9.32 13.10 -17.92
CA TYR A 150 10.70 13.55 -17.78
C TYR A 150 11.46 13.39 -19.10
N THR A 151 11.71 14.52 -19.76
CA THR A 151 12.40 14.54 -21.03
C THR A 151 13.85 14.99 -20.84
N ARG A 152 14.77 14.06 -21.10
CA ARG A 152 16.23 14.31 -21.21
C ARG A 152 16.63 14.48 -22.67
N ILE A 153 17.82 15.05 -22.90
CA ILE A 153 18.39 15.16 -24.25
C ILE A 153 18.52 13.78 -24.90
N VAL A 154 18.87 12.73 -24.15
CA VAL A 154 18.89 11.33 -24.68
C VAL A 154 17.58 10.91 -25.33
N ASN A 155 16.44 11.37 -24.81
CA ASN A 155 15.13 10.92 -25.29
C ASN A 155 14.70 11.65 -26.58
N VAL A 156 15.40 12.72 -26.96
CA VAL A 156 15.08 13.58 -28.12
C VAL A 156 16.19 13.52 -29.18
N ALA A 157 17.38 13.05 -28.81
CA ALA A 157 18.52 12.91 -29.70
C ALA A 157 18.49 11.56 -30.42
N SER A 158 18.69 11.58 -31.75
CA SER A 158 18.92 10.38 -32.54
C SER A 158 20.36 9.90 -32.40
N GLU A 159 21.32 10.82 -32.54
CA GLU A 159 22.75 10.53 -32.47
C GLU A 159 23.51 11.66 -31.76
N ILE A 160 24.51 11.27 -30.98
CA ILE A 160 25.43 12.21 -30.33
C ILE A 160 26.86 11.74 -30.58
N ASP A 161 27.53 12.45 -31.48
CA ASP A 161 28.90 12.19 -31.89
C ASP A 161 29.87 13.19 -31.25
N ILE A 162 31.10 12.73 -31.07
CA ILE A 162 32.22 13.58 -30.67
C ILE A 162 33.09 13.77 -31.91
N ASP A 163 33.14 15.00 -32.40
CA ASP A 163 34.12 15.38 -33.42
C ASP A 163 35.42 15.77 -32.70
N LEU A 164 36.37 14.83 -32.73
CA LEU A 164 37.69 14.97 -32.12
C LEU A 164 38.55 16.04 -32.78
N ALA A 165 38.35 16.31 -34.08
CA ALA A 165 39.17 17.25 -34.84
C ALA A 165 38.85 18.71 -34.45
N ASN A 166 37.56 19.00 -34.22
CA ASN A 166 37.08 20.33 -33.87
C ASN A 166 36.73 20.49 -32.38
N LEU A 167 36.97 19.47 -31.55
CA LEU A 167 36.59 19.42 -30.13
C LEU A 167 35.13 19.84 -29.89
N ARG A 168 34.21 19.35 -30.74
CA ARG A 168 32.79 19.68 -30.68
C ARG A 168 31.94 18.44 -30.48
N ILE A 169 30.84 18.59 -29.75
CA ILE A 169 29.81 17.57 -29.63
C ILE A 169 28.74 17.88 -30.69
N VAL A 170 28.46 16.92 -31.55
CA VAL A 170 27.41 17.01 -32.57
C VAL A 170 26.19 16.30 -32.01
N LEU A 171 25.09 17.04 -31.83
CA LEU A 171 23.81 16.54 -31.36
C LEU A 171 22.83 16.58 -32.53
N ARG A 172 22.35 15.43 -32.98
CA ARG A 172 21.25 15.32 -33.96
C ARG A 172 19.96 15.05 -33.22
N LEU A 173 18.96 15.90 -33.42
CA LEU A 173 17.63 15.71 -32.86
C LEU A 173 16.74 14.94 -33.83
N ASP A 174 15.84 14.14 -33.28
CA ASP A 174 14.83 13.42 -34.03
C ASP A 174 13.52 14.25 -34.08
N PRO A 175 13.01 14.62 -35.27
CA PRO A 175 11.76 15.37 -35.42
C PRO A 175 10.54 14.65 -34.86
N VAL A 176 10.47 13.32 -34.97
CA VAL A 176 9.33 12.53 -34.50
C VAL A 176 9.26 12.59 -32.98
N MET A 177 10.41 12.39 -32.31
CA MET A 177 10.52 12.46 -30.85
C MET A 177 10.28 13.88 -30.31
N LEU A 178 10.62 14.92 -31.07
CA LEU A 178 10.32 16.32 -30.73
C LEU A 178 8.81 16.60 -30.74
N GLU A 179 8.10 16.12 -31.76
CA GLU A 179 6.65 16.28 -31.87
C GLU A 179 5.89 15.47 -30.80
N ASP A 180 6.26 14.21 -30.60
CA ASP A 180 5.61 13.35 -29.60
C ASP A 180 5.73 13.94 -28.19
N LYS A 181 6.93 14.42 -27.83
CA LYS A 181 7.21 15.01 -26.50
C LYS A 181 6.79 16.48 -26.39
N GLY A 182 6.42 17.11 -27.50
CA GLY A 182 6.02 18.53 -27.54
C GLY A 182 7.13 19.47 -27.07
N VAL A 183 8.37 19.21 -27.48
CA VAL A 183 9.54 20.02 -27.16
C VAL A 183 9.92 20.85 -28.37
N THR A 184 10.14 22.15 -28.16
CA THR A 184 10.61 23.04 -29.23
C THR A 184 12.13 23.11 -29.27
N VAL A 185 12.69 23.30 -30.47
CA VAL A 185 14.14 23.45 -30.73
C VAL A 185 14.74 24.59 -29.88
N ASP A 186 13.96 25.65 -29.63
CA ASP A 186 14.35 26.77 -28.76
C ASP A 186 14.51 26.38 -27.28
N GLN A 187 13.67 25.45 -26.79
CA GLN A 187 13.81 24.95 -25.42
C GLN A 187 15.09 24.12 -25.28
N VAL A 188 15.43 23.32 -26.29
CA VAL A 188 16.68 22.57 -26.32
C VAL A 188 17.87 23.52 -26.29
N LYS A 189 17.86 24.56 -27.14
CA LYS A 189 18.92 25.59 -27.15
C LYS A 189 19.10 26.26 -25.78
N LYS A 190 18.00 26.72 -25.16
CA LYS A 190 18.03 27.32 -23.81
C LYS A 190 18.58 26.35 -22.76
N THR A 191 18.26 25.06 -22.86
CA THR A 191 18.77 24.06 -21.91
C THR A 191 20.26 23.80 -22.08
N LEU A 192 20.76 23.79 -23.31
CA LEU A 192 22.18 23.67 -23.62
C LEU A 192 22.98 24.90 -23.16
N GLU A 193 22.45 26.11 -23.38
CA GLU A 193 23.06 27.35 -22.90
C GLU A 193 23.14 27.42 -21.36
N ARG A 194 22.11 26.93 -20.65
CA ARG A 194 22.11 26.87 -19.17
C ARG A 194 23.23 25.99 -18.59
N LEU A 195 23.72 25.01 -19.34
CA LEU A 195 24.78 24.11 -18.87
C LEU A 195 26.17 24.77 -18.87
N LYS A 196 26.34 25.94 -19.52
CA LYS A 196 27.61 26.70 -19.58
C LYS A 196 28.82 25.83 -19.96
N LEU A 197 28.63 24.87 -20.87
CA LEU A 197 29.69 23.93 -21.28
C LEU A 197 30.59 24.49 -22.40
N GLY A 198 30.10 25.50 -23.15
CA GLY A 198 30.79 26.13 -24.29
C GLY A 198 29.82 26.94 -25.15
N LYS A 199 30.24 27.34 -26.36
CA LYS A 199 29.36 27.99 -27.35
C LYS A 199 28.46 26.95 -28.02
N VAL A 200 27.15 27.22 -28.05
CA VAL A 200 26.16 26.36 -28.69
C VAL A 200 25.76 27.01 -30.01
N ASP A 201 26.29 26.47 -31.10
CA ASP A 201 25.97 26.91 -32.45
C ASP A 201 24.98 25.94 -33.10
N GLN A 202 23.99 26.46 -33.79
CA GLN A 202 23.04 25.66 -34.57
C GLN A 202 23.54 25.58 -36.01
N ASP A 203 23.43 24.42 -36.65
CA ASP A 203 23.84 24.28 -38.05
C ASP A 203 22.97 25.18 -38.94
N PRO A 204 23.57 26.05 -39.79
CA PRO A 204 22.83 26.89 -40.74
C PRO A 204 22.01 26.11 -41.78
N SER A 205 22.35 24.85 -42.04
CA SER A 205 21.74 24.03 -43.10
C SER A 205 20.67 23.07 -42.57
N ASN A 206 20.72 22.71 -41.27
CA ASN A 206 19.74 21.83 -40.66
C ASN A 206 19.45 22.28 -39.21
N PRO A 207 18.25 22.83 -38.92
CA PRO A 207 17.90 23.31 -37.59
C PRO A 207 17.85 22.20 -36.53
N MET A 208 17.94 20.92 -36.92
CA MET A 208 17.93 19.75 -36.03
C MET A 208 19.32 19.34 -35.55
N VAL A 209 20.40 20.01 -36.02
CA VAL A 209 21.78 19.71 -35.61
C VAL A 209 22.35 20.85 -34.78
N PHE A 210 22.82 20.51 -33.58
CA PHE A 210 23.51 21.43 -32.69
C PHE A 210 24.99 21.05 -32.56
N TYR A 211 25.85 22.06 -32.64
CA TYR A 211 27.27 21.97 -32.34
C TYR A 211 27.54 22.63 -30.99
N ILE A 212 28.05 21.86 -30.05
CA ILE A 212 28.53 22.40 -28.77
C ILE A 212 30.05 22.47 -28.87
N GLN A 213 30.56 23.68 -29.08
CA GLN A 213 31.99 23.95 -29.14
C GLN A 213 32.53 24.23 -27.75
N LEU A 214 33.45 23.37 -27.29
CA LEU A 214 34.02 23.43 -25.96
C LEU A 214 35.20 24.42 -25.94
N GLU A 215 35.24 25.32 -24.96
CA GLU A 215 36.40 26.20 -24.78
C GLU A 215 37.60 25.39 -24.26
N PRO A 216 38.79 25.48 -24.89
CA PRO A 216 39.98 24.77 -24.46
C PRO A 216 40.55 25.41 -23.18
N SER A 217 40.56 24.66 -22.08
CA SER A 217 41.21 24.98 -20.81
C SER A 217 42.44 24.08 -20.66
N GLU A 218 43.59 24.63 -20.34
CA GLU A 218 44.86 23.88 -20.24
C GLU A 218 44.69 22.56 -19.44
N GLY A 219 44.91 21.42 -20.11
CA GLY A 219 44.70 20.07 -19.56
C GLY A 219 43.54 19.25 -20.15
N PHE A 220 42.96 19.63 -21.30
CA PHE A 220 41.87 18.88 -21.95
C PHE A 220 42.23 17.41 -22.21
N SER A 221 41.63 16.51 -21.45
CA SER A 221 41.71 15.07 -21.68
C SER A 221 40.48 14.55 -22.45
N LEU A 222 40.64 13.44 -23.18
CA LEU A 222 39.51 12.72 -23.81
C LEU A 222 38.42 12.33 -22.78
N ILE A 223 38.82 12.13 -21.53
CA ILE A 223 37.93 11.79 -20.42
C ILE A 223 37.02 12.97 -20.08
N ASP A 224 37.52 14.20 -20.15
CA ASP A 224 36.71 15.39 -19.85
C ASP A 224 35.67 15.68 -20.94
N LEU A 225 35.98 15.37 -22.20
CA LEU A 225 35.02 15.37 -23.31
C LEU A 225 33.91 14.34 -23.10
N GLN A 226 34.26 13.12 -22.68
CA GLN A 226 33.26 12.10 -22.34
C GLN A 226 32.39 12.51 -21.15
N LYS A 227 32.98 13.04 -20.08
CA LYS A 227 32.23 13.56 -18.92
C LYS A 227 31.29 14.71 -19.29
N LYS A 228 31.73 15.63 -20.16
CA LYS A 228 30.90 16.73 -20.65
C LYS A 228 29.78 16.24 -21.56
N ARG A 229 30.04 15.25 -22.44
CA ARG A 229 29.00 14.57 -23.23
C ARG A 229 27.96 13.92 -22.32
N GLU A 230 28.40 13.22 -21.28
CA GLU A 230 27.49 12.57 -20.32
C GLU A 230 26.63 13.58 -19.55
N LYS A 231 27.18 14.76 -19.24
CA LYS A 231 26.39 15.88 -18.69
C LYS A 231 25.37 16.42 -19.69
N VAL A 232 25.71 16.54 -20.97
CA VAL A 232 24.75 16.95 -22.02
C VAL A 232 23.65 15.90 -22.17
N LEU A 233 24.00 14.61 -22.25
CA LEU A 233 23.06 13.50 -22.35
C LEU A 233 22.01 13.54 -21.22
N ASN A 234 22.46 13.74 -19.98
CA ASN A 234 21.59 13.74 -18.80
C ASN A 234 20.94 15.10 -18.50
N ALA A 235 21.15 16.11 -19.34
CA ALA A 235 20.54 17.42 -19.14
C ALA A 235 19.01 17.32 -19.25
N LYS A 236 18.34 17.97 -18.29
CA LYS A 236 16.89 18.06 -18.21
C LYS A 236 16.37 19.14 -19.15
N ILE A 237 15.44 18.78 -20.03
CA ILE A 237 14.72 19.74 -20.85
C ILE A 237 13.42 20.17 -20.13
N LYS A 238 12.53 19.20 -19.88
CA LYS A 238 11.18 19.39 -19.34
C LYS A 238 10.77 18.18 -18.50
N GLY A 239 9.72 18.34 -17.68
CA GLY A 239 9.08 17.23 -16.96
C GLY A 239 9.39 17.19 -15.47
N ILE A 240 8.78 16.24 -14.78
CA ILE A 240 8.95 16.01 -13.35
C ILE A 240 10.06 15.00 -13.12
N LYS A 241 10.94 15.22 -12.13
CA LYS A 241 12.04 14.27 -11.87
C LYS A 241 11.46 12.91 -11.46
N LYS A 242 12.17 11.83 -11.82
CA LYS A 242 11.82 10.41 -11.55
C LYS A 242 10.70 9.80 -12.39
N ILE A 243 9.95 10.56 -13.19
CA ILE A 243 8.88 10.01 -14.06
C ILE A 243 9.41 9.74 -15.47
N ARG A 244 9.74 8.49 -15.78
CA ARG A 244 10.41 8.11 -17.03
C ARG A 244 9.50 8.12 -18.25
N ARG A 245 8.30 7.56 -18.12
CA ARG A 245 7.34 7.40 -19.22
C ARG A 245 5.93 7.63 -18.69
N VAL A 246 5.08 8.22 -19.52
CA VAL A 246 3.65 8.45 -19.23
C VAL A 246 2.84 7.81 -20.34
N ILE A 247 1.85 7.01 -19.98
CA ILE A 247 0.92 6.37 -20.91
C ILE A 247 -0.48 6.89 -20.59
N ILE A 248 -1.24 7.21 -21.63
CA ILE A 248 -2.64 7.63 -21.51
C ILE A 248 -3.50 6.39 -21.69
N GLN A 249 -4.44 6.17 -20.78
CA GLN A 249 -5.43 5.12 -20.89
C GLN A 249 -6.83 5.71 -20.78
N SER A 250 -7.78 5.07 -21.45
CA SER A 250 -9.19 5.40 -21.36
C SER A 250 -9.92 4.28 -20.63
N MET A 251 -10.69 4.62 -19.60
CA MET A 251 -11.62 3.71 -18.94
C MET A 251 -13.05 4.14 -19.25
N THR A 252 -13.91 3.19 -19.59
CA THR A 252 -15.35 3.46 -19.71
C THR A 252 -15.99 3.21 -18.36
N ASN A 253 -16.56 4.26 -17.75
CA ASN A 253 -17.31 4.11 -16.50
C ASN A 253 -18.62 3.32 -16.72
N GLU A 254 -19.22 2.84 -15.65
CA GLU A 254 -20.53 2.14 -15.66
C GLU A 254 -21.66 2.97 -16.31
N GLU A 255 -21.50 4.30 -16.35
CA GLU A 255 -22.39 5.26 -17.02
C GLU A 255 -22.11 5.43 -18.54
N GLY A 256 -21.19 4.65 -19.11
CA GLY A 256 -20.86 4.68 -20.54
C GLY A 256 -19.99 5.85 -21.01
N ARG A 257 -19.46 6.67 -20.09
CA ARG A 257 -18.54 7.78 -20.43
C ARG A 257 -17.08 7.31 -20.40
N THR A 258 -16.32 7.68 -21.42
CA THR A 258 -14.88 7.43 -21.52
C THR A 258 -14.10 8.49 -20.75
N GLU A 259 -13.47 8.08 -19.65
CA GLU A 259 -12.58 8.92 -18.85
C GLU A 259 -11.11 8.59 -19.18
N TYR A 260 -10.31 9.62 -19.46
CA TYR A 260 -8.87 9.47 -19.66
C TYR A 260 -8.12 9.63 -18.33
N PHE A 261 -7.18 8.72 -18.05
CA PHE A 261 -6.26 8.78 -16.93
C PHE A 261 -4.84 8.47 -17.41
N LEU A 262 -3.84 8.94 -16.65
CA LEU A 262 -2.43 8.75 -16.97
C LEU A 262 -1.84 7.70 -16.05
N VAL A 263 -1.06 6.79 -16.63
CA VAL A 263 -0.25 5.81 -15.88
C VAL A 263 1.21 6.15 -16.12
N THR A 264 1.97 6.34 -15.05
CA THR A 264 3.38 6.72 -15.12
C THR A 264 4.30 5.60 -14.67
N GLU A 265 5.43 5.45 -15.36
CA GLU A 265 6.59 4.71 -14.85
C GLU A 265 7.48 5.67 -14.09
N GLY A 266 7.64 5.44 -12.79
CA GLY A 266 8.20 6.42 -11.87
C GLY A 266 7.15 7.01 -10.96
N SER A 267 7.59 7.45 -9.78
CA SER A 267 6.75 8.16 -8.83
C SER A 267 7.41 9.46 -8.38
N ASN A 268 6.62 10.53 -8.36
CA ASN A 268 6.94 11.82 -7.75
C ASN A 268 5.64 12.56 -7.38
N LEU A 269 4.95 12.04 -6.37
CA LEU A 269 3.63 12.50 -5.92
C LEU A 269 3.62 13.99 -5.59
N LYS A 270 4.68 14.51 -4.94
CA LYS A 270 4.74 15.91 -4.54
C LYS A 270 4.67 16.86 -5.73
N GLU A 271 5.52 16.65 -6.75
CA GLU A 271 5.52 17.50 -7.95
C GLU A 271 4.27 17.26 -8.81
N VAL A 272 3.71 16.05 -8.84
CA VAL A 272 2.53 15.70 -9.64
C VAL A 272 1.26 16.41 -9.14
N LEU A 273 1.07 16.53 -7.83
CA LEU A 273 -0.09 17.20 -7.24
C LEU A 273 -0.12 18.71 -7.53
N GLU A 274 1.03 19.32 -7.84
CA GLU A 274 1.13 20.74 -8.20
C GLU A 274 0.82 21.00 -9.69
N VAL A 275 0.68 19.95 -10.51
CA VAL A 275 0.45 20.10 -11.96
C VAL A 275 -1.01 20.50 -12.23
N PRO A 276 -1.26 21.59 -12.98
CA PRO A 276 -2.62 21.96 -13.38
C PRO A 276 -3.20 20.92 -14.34
N GLY A 277 -4.45 20.51 -14.09
CA GLY A 277 -5.16 19.47 -14.84
C GLY A 277 -5.20 18.11 -14.13
N VAL A 278 -4.41 17.92 -13.06
CA VAL A 278 -4.42 16.71 -12.22
C VAL A 278 -5.45 16.86 -11.10
N ASP A 279 -6.26 15.83 -10.85
CA ASP A 279 -7.17 15.75 -9.70
C ASP A 279 -6.42 15.22 -8.46
N PRO A 280 -6.11 16.07 -7.46
CA PRO A 280 -5.32 15.68 -6.29
C PRO A 280 -5.99 14.63 -5.41
N ARG A 281 -7.32 14.46 -5.49
CA ARG A 281 -8.09 13.57 -4.60
C ARG A 281 -8.06 12.13 -5.04
N ARG A 282 -7.73 11.87 -6.32
CA ARG A 282 -7.78 10.55 -6.94
C ARG A 282 -6.40 10.01 -7.33
N VAL A 283 -5.33 10.81 -7.23
CA VAL A 283 -3.97 10.34 -7.54
C VAL A 283 -3.61 9.15 -6.65
N TYR A 284 -3.12 8.09 -7.27
CA TYR A 284 -2.67 6.87 -6.61
C TYR A 284 -1.22 6.58 -6.97
N THR A 285 -0.43 6.11 -6.00
CA THR A 285 0.93 5.62 -6.23
C THR A 285 1.18 4.38 -5.39
N ASN A 286 2.03 3.48 -5.91
CA ASN A 286 2.46 2.29 -5.21
C ASN A 286 3.70 2.53 -4.32
N ASN A 287 4.23 3.76 -4.29
CA ASN A 287 5.36 4.12 -3.44
C ASN A 287 4.87 4.59 -2.05
N ILE A 288 5.08 3.74 -1.04
CA ILE A 288 4.56 3.96 0.32
C ILE A 288 5.22 5.14 1.02
N HIS A 289 6.54 5.28 0.93
CA HIS A 289 7.25 6.36 1.63
C HIS A 289 6.94 7.73 1.07
N GLU A 290 6.67 7.79 -0.24
CA GLU A 290 6.23 9.03 -0.86
C GLU A 290 4.84 9.46 -0.38
N ILE A 291 3.93 8.50 -0.17
CA ILE A 291 2.62 8.75 0.45
C ILE A 291 2.79 9.17 1.91
N GLU A 292 3.68 8.51 2.65
CA GLU A 292 4.01 8.85 4.04
C GLU A 292 4.46 10.32 4.16
N GLU A 293 5.34 10.77 3.27
CA GLU A 293 5.88 12.14 3.28
C GLU A 293 4.87 13.20 2.84
N VAL A 294 3.99 12.90 1.88
CA VAL A 294 3.06 13.88 1.29
C VAL A 294 1.69 13.89 1.95
N LEU A 295 1.09 12.71 2.15
CA LEU A 295 -0.28 12.53 2.66
C LEU A 295 -0.33 12.12 4.13
N GLY A 296 0.74 11.53 4.66
CA GLY A 296 0.87 11.15 6.06
C GLY A 296 0.70 9.65 6.34
N ILE A 297 0.76 9.31 7.63
CA ILE A 297 0.90 7.91 8.10
C ILE A 297 -0.37 7.09 7.86
N GLU A 298 -1.56 7.63 8.11
CA GLU A 298 -2.82 6.91 7.88
C GLU A 298 -3.06 6.63 6.39
N ALA A 299 -2.65 7.55 5.51
CA ALA A 299 -2.68 7.32 4.08
C ALA A 299 -1.72 6.19 3.69
N ALA A 300 -0.51 6.17 4.26
CA ALA A 300 0.45 5.10 4.04
C ALA A 300 -0.05 3.74 4.58
N ARG A 301 -0.71 3.72 5.75
CA ARG A 301 -1.35 2.53 6.33
C ARG A 301 -2.46 1.98 5.44
N ALA A 302 -3.36 2.84 4.98
CA ALA A 302 -4.43 2.45 4.07
C ALA A 302 -3.87 1.92 2.73
N MET A 303 -2.80 2.54 2.22
CA MET A 303 -2.11 2.08 1.02
C MET A 303 -1.49 0.69 1.24
N LEU A 304 -0.75 0.50 2.34
CA LEU A 304 -0.16 -0.80 2.68
C LEU A 304 -1.20 -1.91 2.70
N ILE A 305 -2.36 -1.68 3.33
CA ILE A 305 -3.45 -2.65 3.38
C ILE A 305 -3.97 -2.95 1.98
N LYS A 306 -4.24 -1.90 1.18
CA LYS A 306 -4.78 -2.06 -0.16
C LYS A 306 -3.82 -2.82 -1.06
N GLU A 307 -2.56 -2.40 -1.14
CA GLU A 307 -1.59 -3.02 -2.03
C GLU A 307 -1.19 -4.43 -1.59
N MET A 308 -1.06 -4.71 -0.29
CA MET A 308 -0.83 -6.08 0.19
C MET A 308 -2.00 -6.99 -0.21
N LYS A 309 -3.23 -6.49 -0.10
CA LYS A 309 -4.43 -7.22 -0.52
C LYS A 309 -4.45 -7.44 -2.04
N ASP A 310 -4.24 -6.38 -2.82
CA ASP A 310 -4.23 -6.44 -4.28
C ASP A 310 -3.17 -7.45 -4.79
N VAL A 311 -1.98 -7.47 -4.18
CA VAL A 311 -0.91 -8.44 -4.52
C VAL A 311 -1.30 -9.89 -4.22
N LEU A 312 -2.06 -10.15 -3.16
CA LEU A 312 -2.52 -11.49 -2.80
C LEU A 312 -3.71 -11.93 -3.68
N ASP A 313 -4.68 -11.04 -3.88
CA ASP A 313 -5.87 -11.25 -4.72
C ASP A 313 -5.48 -11.55 -6.18
N GLU A 314 -4.49 -10.84 -6.74
CA GLU A 314 -3.97 -11.06 -8.10
C GLU A 314 -3.33 -12.44 -8.29
N GLN A 315 -2.85 -13.06 -7.21
CA GLN A 315 -2.32 -14.43 -7.25
C GLN A 315 -3.41 -15.48 -7.01
N GLY A 316 -4.66 -15.07 -6.80
CA GLY A 316 -5.77 -15.94 -6.45
C GLY A 316 -5.66 -16.53 -5.05
N LEU A 317 -4.92 -15.86 -4.16
CA LEU A 317 -4.73 -16.28 -2.77
C LEU A 317 -5.67 -15.46 -1.89
N ASP A 318 -6.63 -16.13 -1.26
CA ASP A 318 -7.59 -15.48 -0.37
C ASP A 318 -7.02 -15.46 1.05
N VAL A 319 -6.60 -14.28 1.51
CA VAL A 319 -6.15 -14.03 2.88
C VAL A 319 -7.06 -12.97 3.48
N ASP A 320 -7.57 -13.25 4.68
CA ASP A 320 -8.47 -12.31 5.35
C ASP A 320 -7.78 -10.96 5.63
N ILE A 321 -8.48 -9.87 5.30
CA ILE A 321 -7.97 -8.50 5.43
C ILE A 321 -7.55 -8.16 6.86
N ARG A 322 -8.10 -8.81 7.89
CA ARG A 322 -7.75 -8.54 9.30
C ARG A 322 -6.28 -8.87 9.59
N HIS A 323 -5.72 -9.90 8.96
CA HIS A 323 -4.31 -10.23 9.11
C HIS A 323 -3.43 -9.13 8.49
N ILE A 324 -3.81 -8.64 7.31
CA ILE A 324 -3.11 -7.57 6.60
C ILE A 324 -3.20 -6.25 7.40
N MET A 325 -4.37 -5.94 7.96
CA MET A 325 -4.57 -4.78 8.83
C MET A 325 -3.64 -4.84 10.04
N LEU A 326 -3.56 -5.99 10.73
CA LEU A 326 -2.67 -6.14 11.87
C LEU A 326 -1.21 -5.88 11.52
N VAL A 327 -0.75 -6.36 10.35
CA VAL A 327 0.61 -6.11 9.88
C VAL A 327 0.83 -4.63 9.56
N ALA A 328 -0.08 -3.99 8.83
CA ALA A 328 0.01 -2.58 8.49
C ALA A 328 0.01 -1.69 9.75
N ASP A 329 -0.79 -2.04 10.77
CA ASP A 329 -0.83 -1.33 12.05
C ASP A 329 0.51 -1.44 12.79
N ILE A 330 1.08 -2.65 12.88
CA ILE A 330 2.39 -2.85 13.50
C ILE A 330 3.50 -2.08 12.76
N MET A 331 3.46 -2.05 11.43
CA MET A 331 4.43 -1.32 10.61
C MET A 331 4.32 0.20 10.75
N THR A 332 3.14 0.74 11.10
CA THR A 332 2.88 2.18 11.18
C THR A 332 2.77 2.74 12.60
N MET A 333 2.76 1.87 13.62
CA MET A 333 2.57 2.20 15.05
C MET A 333 3.49 3.32 15.57
N THR A 334 4.72 3.42 15.05
CA THR A 334 5.72 4.39 15.54
C THR A 334 5.54 5.81 14.97
N GLY A 335 4.53 6.04 14.13
CA GLY A 335 4.34 7.30 13.41
C GLY A 335 5.25 7.46 12.19
N ARG A 336 5.90 6.38 11.75
CA ARG A 336 6.60 6.23 10.47
C ARG A 336 6.45 4.79 9.98
N VAL A 337 6.52 4.58 8.67
CA VAL A 337 6.46 3.23 8.09
C VAL A 337 7.79 2.52 8.33
N ARG A 338 7.76 1.37 9.02
CA ARG A 338 8.95 0.59 9.33
C ARG A 338 8.91 -0.80 8.71
N GLN A 339 10.10 -1.27 8.34
CA GLN A 339 10.34 -2.65 7.96
C GLN A 339 10.02 -3.62 9.10
N ILE A 340 9.49 -4.81 8.79
CA ILE A 340 9.19 -5.85 9.81
C ILE A 340 10.47 -6.50 10.37
N GLY A 341 11.52 -6.60 9.55
CA GLY A 341 12.81 -7.22 9.88
C GLY A 341 13.68 -6.48 10.91
N ARG A 342 14.97 -6.84 10.95
CA ARG A 342 15.94 -6.41 11.99
C ARG A 342 16.18 -4.91 12.12
N HIS A 343 15.91 -4.12 11.08
CA HIS A 343 16.14 -2.67 11.10
C HIS A 343 14.89 -1.86 11.45
N GLY A 344 13.76 -2.53 11.69
CA GLY A 344 12.52 -1.91 12.14
C GLY A 344 11.92 -2.67 13.31
N VAL A 345 10.72 -3.24 13.12
CA VAL A 345 9.86 -3.77 14.19
C VAL A 345 10.61 -4.80 15.06
N SER A 346 11.34 -5.74 14.45
CA SER A 346 12.02 -6.80 15.21
C SER A 346 13.28 -6.30 15.94
N GLY A 347 13.98 -5.31 15.39
CA GLY A 347 15.19 -4.74 16.00
C GLY A 347 14.90 -3.73 17.13
N GLU A 348 13.70 -3.18 17.17
CA GLU A 348 13.27 -2.25 18.22
C GLU A 348 12.51 -2.92 19.36
N LYS A 349 12.42 -4.26 19.35
CA LYS A 349 11.83 -4.98 20.49
C LYS A 349 12.54 -4.58 21.79
N PRO A 350 11.79 -4.32 22.87
CA PRO A 350 12.35 -3.81 24.12
C PRO A 350 13.22 -4.85 24.84
N SER A 351 12.96 -6.15 24.63
CA SER A 351 13.74 -7.23 25.24
C SER A 351 15.07 -7.46 24.49
N PRO A 352 16.23 -7.34 25.17
CA PRO A 352 17.51 -7.73 24.61
C PRO A 352 17.57 -9.20 24.18
N LEU A 353 16.94 -10.10 24.95
CA LEU A 353 16.91 -11.53 24.62
C LEU A 353 16.09 -11.80 23.36
N ALA A 354 14.95 -11.12 23.20
CA ALA A 354 14.13 -11.22 21.98
C ALA A 354 14.92 -10.79 20.73
N ARG A 355 15.65 -9.67 20.82
CA ARG A 355 16.48 -9.18 19.71
C ARG A 355 17.63 -10.13 19.41
N ALA A 356 18.32 -10.61 20.44
CA ALA A 356 19.46 -11.50 20.30
C ALA A 356 19.08 -12.88 19.73
N ALA A 357 17.89 -13.39 20.05
CA ALA A 357 17.36 -14.63 19.53
C ALA A 357 16.87 -14.54 18.07
N PHE A 358 16.54 -13.33 17.59
CA PHE A 358 16.11 -13.12 16.20
C PHE A 358 17.31 -13.04 15.25
N GLU A 359 18.18 -12.03 15.39
CA GLU A 359 19.38 -11.85 14.57
C GLU A 359 20.46 -11.03 15.32
N MET A 360 21.70 -11.02 14.83
CA MET A 360 22.81 -10.19 15.36
C MET A 360 23.06 -10.38 16.86
N THR A 361 23.04 -11.63 17.32
CA THR A 361 23.09 -12.03 18.73
C THR A 361 24.21 -11.36 19.55
N THR A 362 25.45 -11.45 19.07
CA THR A 362 26.62 -10.91 19.80
C THR A 362 26.57 -9.39 19.94
N GLN A 363 26.15 -8.69 18.89
CA GLN A 363 26.06 -7.24 18.87
C GLN A 363 24.94 -6.74 19.79
N ASN A 364 23.78 -7.39 19.75
CA ASN A 364 22.64 -7.06 20.61
C ASN A 364 22.96 -7.26 22.09
N LEU A 365 23.58 -8.39 22.46
CA LEU A 365 23.97 -8.66 23.85
C LEU A 365 25.08 -7.71 24.32
N PHE A 366 26.09 -7.43 23.48
CA PHE A 366 27.16 -6.50 23.82
C PHE A 366 26.64 -5.07 24.03
N ALA A 367 25.77 -4.60 23.13
CA ALA A 367 25.14 -3.28 23.23
C ALA A 367 24.27 -3.17 24.48
N ALA A 368 23.46 -4.20 24.77
CA ALA A 368 22.63 -4.27 25.97
C ALA A 368 23.48 -4.26 27.25
N ALA A 369 24.56 -5.04 27.29
CA ALA A 369 25.48 -5.08 28.43
C ALA A 369 26.18 -3.72 28.65
N THR A 370 26.61 -3.07 27.58
CA THR A 370 27.28 -1.76 27.65
C THR A 370 26.33 -0.67 28.17
N ARG A 371 25.04 -0.75 27.82
CA ARG A 371 24.01 0.21 28.28
C ARG A 371 23.37 -0.16 29.62
N GLY A 372 23.64 -1.36 30.16
CA GLY A 372 22.97 -1.88 31.35
C GLY A 372 21.47 -2.10 31.13
N GLU A 373 21.06 -2.55 29.94
CA GLU A 373 19.65 -2.84 29.65
C GLU A 373 19.15 -4.03 30.48
N VAL A 374 17.93 -3.90 31.00
CA VAL A 374 17.28 -4.92 31.84
C VAL A 374 16.13 -5.57 31.06
N ASP A 375 16.14 -6.91 31.00
CA ASP A 375 15.05 -7.67 30.40
C ASP A 375 13.95 -7.95 31.42
N LYS A 376 12.69 -7.64 31.05
CA LYS A 376 11.51 -7.84 31.91
C LYS A 376 10.81 -9.17 31.69
N LEU A 377 11.27 -9.99 30.75
CA LEU A 377 10.69 -11.31 30.44
C LEU A 377 9.18 -11.26 30.12
N LEU A 378 8.73 -10.24 29.38
CA LEU A 378 7.30 -10.02 29.10
C LEU A 378 6.83 -10.68 27.81
N GLY A 379 7.71 -10.80 26.82
CA GLY A 379 7.40 -11.40 25.53
C GLY A 379 7.37 -12.92 25.55
N VAL A 380 7.00 -13.48 24.40
CA VAL A 380 6.92 -14.93 24.19
C VAL A 380 8.33 -15.54 24.11
N THR A 381 9.22 -14.92 23.33
CA THR A 381 10.57 -15.45 23.04
C THR A 381 11.43 -15.54 24.30
N GLU A 382 11.56 -14.46 25.05
CA GLU A 382 12.27 -14.42 26.33
C GLU A 382 11.70 -15.41 27.36
N SER A 383 10.37 -15.56 27.46
CA SER A 383 9.73 -16.50 28.38
C SER A 383 10.11 -17.95 28.05
N VAL A 384 10.10 -18.32 26.77
CA VAL A 384 10.48 -19.66 26.32
C VAL A 384 11.97 -19.93 26.59
N ILE A 385 12.85 -18.96 26.33
CA ILE A 385 14.30 -19.11 26.56
C ILE A 385 14.62 -19.39 28.03
N VAL A 386 13.92 -18.72 28.96
CA VAL A 386 14.14 -18.87 30.41
C VAL A 386 13.36 -20.08 30.98
N GLY A 387 12.49 -20.72 30.18
CA GLY A 387 11.65 -21.84 30.62
C GLY A 387 10.43 -21.42 31.43
N GLY A 388 9.97 -20.17 31.27
CA GLY A 388 8.76 -19.64 31.88
C GLY A 388 7.50 -19.93 31.06
N VAL A 389 6.34 -19.58 31.63
CA VAL A 389 5.03 -19.70 30.96
C VAL A 389 4.79 -18.47 30.08
N ILE A 390 4.38 -18.69 28.83
CA ILE A 390 4.03 -17.62 27.89
C ILE A 390 2.69 -16.97 28.28
N ARG A 391 2.54 -15.67 28.09
CA ARG A 391 1.32 -14.91 28.48
C ARG A 391 0.26 -14.85 27.38
N VAL A 392 0.18 -15.89 26.55
CA VAL A 392 -0.75 -15.98 25.41
C VAL A 392 -1.45 -17.33 25.48
N GLY A 393 -2.68 -17.42 24.98
CA GLY A 393 -3.54 -18.58 25.12
C GLY A 393 -3.86 -18.87 26.59
N THR A 394 -3.71 -20.13 27.00
CA THR A 394 -4.04 -20.59 28.35
C THR A 394 -3.20 -19.94 29.45
N GLY A 395 -2.01 -19.42 29.12
CA GLY A 395 -1.15 -18.72 30.08
C GLY A 395 -1.66 -17.33 30.50
N MET A 396 -2.71 -16.81 29.86
CA MET A 396 -3.38 -15.57 30.27
C MET A 396 -4.41 -15.80 31.39
N VAL A 397 -4.91 -17.03 31.56
CA VAL A 397 -6.00 -17.34 32.49
C VAL A 397 -5.45 -17.64 33.88
N GLU A 398 -5.89 -16.85 34.87
CA GLU A 398 -5.65 -17.14 36.29
C GLU A 398 -6.86 -17.84 36.91
N VAL A 399 -6.66 -19.04 37.43
CA VAL A 399 -7.72 -19.81 38.11
C VAL A 399 -7.65 -19.55 39.61
N ARG A 400 -8.79 -19.18 40.20
CA ARG A 400 -8.96 -19.10 41.65
C ARG A 400 -10.04 -20.06 42.09
N MET A 401 -9.74 -20.87 43.11
CA MET A 401 -10.65 -21.89 43.61
C MET A 401 -10.95 -21.67 45.09
N ASN A 402 -12.23 -21.60 45.44
CA ASN A 402 -12.66 -21.57 46.84
C ASN A 402 -12.80 -23.00 47.39
N LEU A 403 -11.80 -23.45 48.15
CA LEU A 403 -11.75 -24.79 48.72
C LEU A 403 -12.93 -25.10 49.65
N SER A 404 -13.48 -24.10 50.34
CA SER A 404 -14.59 -24.30 51.28
C SER A 404 -15.91 -24.64 50.57
N GLN A 405 -16.16 -24.04 49.42
CA GLN A 405 -17.34 -24.32 48.59
C GLN A 405 -17.17 -25.65 47.85
N LEU A 406 -15.96 -25.97 47.38
CA LEU A 406 -15.66 -27.26 46.77
C LEU A 406 -15.95 -28.42 47.73
N ALA A 407 -15.50 -28.32 48.98
CA ALA A 407 -15.73 -29.35 49.98
C ALA A 407 -17.23 -29.58 50.24
N LYS A 408 -18.04 -28.52 50.26
CA LYS A 408 -19.51 -28.60 50.39
C LYS A 408 -20.15 -29.27 49.17
N ALA A 409 -19.76 -28.86 47.96
CA ALA A 409 -20.27 -29.45 46.72
C ALA A 409 -19.90 -30.93 46.59
N MET A 410 -18.67 -31.32 46.94
CA MET A 410 -18.23 -32.72 46.95
C MET A 410 -18.97 -33.56 47.99
N ALA A 411 -19.28 -32.99 49.17
CA ALA A 411 -20.08 -33.67 50.18
C ALA A 411 -21.52 -33.89 49.70
N GLN A 412 -22.13 -32.89 49.06
CA GLN A 412 -23.47 -33.00 48.46
C GLN A 412 -23.53 -34.03 47.33
N ALA A 413 -22.58 -33.99 46.39
CA ALA A 413 -22.51 -34.96 45.29
C ALA A 413 -22.31 -36.41 45.80
N ARG A 414 -21.56 -36.62 46.90
CA ARG A 414 -21.43 -37.93 47.54
C ARG A 414 -22.72 -38.42 48.20
N ILE A 415 -23.55 -37.51 48.70
CA ILE A 415 -24.85 -37.83 49.28
C ILE A 415 -25.84 -38.20 48.16
N GLU A 416 -25.85 -37.45 47.06
CA GLU A 416 -26.70 -37.73 45.88
C GLU A 416 -26.34 -39.06 45.21
N GLN A 417 -25.04 -39.38 45.06
CA GLN A 417 -24.61 -40.68 44.53
C GLN A 417 -24.96 -41.86 45.45
N ARG A 418 -25.03 -41.65 46.77
CA ARG A 418 -25.47 -42.68 47.72
C ARG A 418 -27.00 -42.83 47.78
N GLY A 419 -27.74 -41.79 47.42
CA GLY A 419 -29.22 -41.80 47.37
C GLY A 419 -29.81 -42.44 46.11
N GLY A 420 -29.03 -42.61 45.04
CA GLY A 420 -29.45 -43.25 43.78
C GLY A 420 -29.25 -44.77 43.69
N SER A 421 -28.96 -45.44 44.80
CA SER A 421 -28.80 -46.91 44.87
C SER A 421 -29.64 -47.52 45.99
N GLN A 422 -30.94 -47.22 46.00
CA GLN A 422 -31.95 -47.99 46.71
C GLN A 422 -33.13 -48.27 45.79
#